data_AF-X6DB75-F1
#
_entry.id   AF-X6DB75-F1
#
_cell.length_a   1.000
_cell.length_b   1.000
_cell.length_c   1.000
_cell.angle_alpha   90.00
_cell.angle_beta   90.00
_cell.angle_gamma   90.00
#
_symmetry.space_group_name_H-M   'P 1'
#
loop_
_entity.id
_entity.type
_entity.pdbx_description
1 polymer ?
#
loop_
_entity_poly.entity_id
_entity_poly.type
_entity_poly.pdbx_seq_one_letter_code
_entity_poly.pdbx_strand_id
1 'polypeptide(L)'
;MAEFAAVSRAKSLLGDDLLDQWLVLLGTCPLVPVDESYVRSGLDLARRYGIHYYDAALLAAAVYLGAPIFYTEGLNHNQVYGSVRAVNPFL
;
A
#
# COMPACT_ATOMS: atom_id res chain seq x y z
N MET A 1 6.60 2.81 -0.66
CA MET A 1 7.95 3.34 -0.99
C MET A 1 8.59 2.64 -2.18
N ALA A 2 8.70 1.30 -2.19
CA ALA A 2 9.37 0.57 -3.28
C ALA A 2 8.80 0.92 -4.67
N GLU A 3 7.48 0.87 -4.83
CA GLU A 3 6.82 1.24 -6.09
C GLU A 3 7.06 2.71 -6.46
N PHE A 4 6.95 3.63 -5.50
CA PHE A 4 7.22 5.05 -5.72
C PHE A 4 8.63 5.28 -6.29
N ALA A 5 9.66 4.64 -5.71
CA ALA A 5 11.03 4.74 -6.20
C ALA A 5 11.20 4.13 -7.60
N ALA A 6 10.65 2.92 -7.82
CA ALA A 6 10.73 2.23 -9.10
C ALA A 6 10.07 3.04 -10.23
N VAL A 7 8.86 3.55 -9.99
CA VAL A 7 8.10 4.34 -10.97
C VAL A 7 8.76 5.70 -11.20
N SER A 8 9.21 6.38 -10.15
CA SER A 8 9.88 7.68 -10.27
C SER A 8 11.12 7.61 -11.15
N ARG A 9 11.95 6.56 -10.97
CA ARG A 9 13.13 6.35 -11.81
C ARG A 9 12.79 5.88 -13.21
N ALA A 10 11.86 4.92 -13.36
CA ALA A 10 11.48 4.38 -14.67
C ALA A 10 10.87 5.45 -15.61
N LYS A 11 10.16 6.43 -15.03
CA LYS A 11 9.53 7.52 -15.77
C LYS A 11 10.31 8.83 -15.70
N SER A 12 11.52 8.83 -15.12
CA SER A 12 12.36 10.02 -14.94
C SER A 12 11.60 11.21 -14.33
N LEU A 13 10.73 10.96 -13.36
CA LEU A 13 9.86 11.98 -12.76
C LEU A 13 10.62 12.91 -11.80
N LEU A 14 11.63 12.37 -11.12
CA LEU A 14 12.43 13.06 -10.12
C LEU A 14 13.91 12.70 -10.33
N GLY A 15 14.81 13.63 -10.03
CA GLY A 15 16.23 13.33 -9.88
C GLY A 15 16.48 12.55 -8.59
N ASP A 16 17.55 11.74 -8.56
CA ASP A 16 17.85 10.86 -7.42
C ASP A 16 17.99 11.65 -6.09
N ASP A 17 18.56 12.86 -6.10
CA ASP A 17 18.66 13.72 -4.90
C ASP A 17 17.30 14.06 -4.28
N LEU A 18 16.31 14.37 -5.13
CA LEU A 18 14.96 14.70 -4.67
C LEU A 18 14.21 13.42 -4.26
N LEU A 19 14.47 12.30 -4.94
CA LEU A 19 13.92 11.00 -4.55
C LEU A 19 14.37 10.61 -3.15
N ASP A 20 15.64 10.81 -2.81
CA ASP A 20 16.18 10.56 -1.47
C ASP A 20 15.49 11.42 -0.41
N GLN A 21 15.27 12.71 -0.69
CA GLN A 21 14.54 13.60 0.22
C GLN A 21 13.10 13.11 0.46
N TRP A 22 12.42 12.63 -0.58
CA TRP A 22 11.10 12.04 -0.45
C TRP A 22 11.11 10.75 0.36
N LEU A 23 12.11 9.88 0.18
CA LEU A 23 12.24 8.65 0.95
C LEU A 23 12.47 8.95 2.44
N VAL A 24 13.27 9.95 2.77
CA VAL A 24 13.46 10.42 4.15
C VAL A 24 12.14 10.95 4.72
N LEU A 25 11.42 11.81 3.99
CA LEU A 25 10.15 12.37 4.44
C LEU A 25 9.11 11.28 4.68
N LEU A 26 8.89 10.38 3.70
CA LEU A 26 7.96 9.26 3.85
C LEU A 26 8.40 8.31 4.99
N GLY A 27 9.71 8.27 5.28
CA GLY A 27 10.33 7.55 6.39
C GLY A 27 9.86 8.00 7.77
N THR A 28 9.30 9.20 7.88
CA THR A 28 8.77 9.75 9.15
C THR A 28 7.37 9.24 9.48
N CYS A 29 6.67 8.64 8.52
CA CYS A 29 5.36 8.03 8.72
C CYS A 29 5.49 6.62 9.33
N PRO A 30 4.42 6.09 9.98
CA PRO A 30 4.37 4.68 10.36
C PRO A 30 4.55 3.76 9.14
N LEU A 31 5.40 2.73 9.29
CA LEU A 31 5.79 1.82 8.21
C LEU A 31 5.64 0.37 8.66
N VAL A 32 5.30 -0.49 7.70
CA VAL A 32 5.30 -1.95 7.87
C VAL A 32 6.47 -2.52 7.06
N PRO A 33 7.43 -3.22 7.69
CA PRO A 33 8.49 -3.90 6.95
C PRO A 33 7.91 -5.06 6.13
N VAL A 34 8.51 -5.30 4.97
CA VAL A 34 8.16 -6.45 4.14
C VAL A 34 8.95 -7.66 4.63
N ASP A 35 8.29 -8.56 5.34
CA ASP A 35 8.83 -9.85 5.77
C ASP A 35 7.99 -11.03 5.23
N GLU A 36 8.38 -12.25 5.56
CA GLU A 36 7.64 -13.46 5.12
C GLU A 36 6.18 -13.44 5.62
N SER A 37 5.94 -12.98 6.84
CA SER A 37 4.60 -12.95 7.45
C SER A 37 3.68 -11.98 6.72
N TYR A 38 4.22 -10.82 6.32
CA TYR A 38 3.53 -9.82 5.52
C TYR A 38 3.17 -10.38 4.14
N VAL A 39 4.11 -11.04 3.46
CA VAL A 39 3.88 -11.66 2.14
C VAL A 39 2.78 -12.72 2.19
N ARG A 40 2.81 -13.60 3.21
CA ARG A 40 1.76 -14.60 3.43
C ARG A 40 0.40 -13.96 3.70
N SER A 41 0.37 -12.93 4.55
CA SER A 41 -0.85 -12.19 4.87
C SER A 41 -1.50 -11.57 3.62
N GLY A 42 -0.69 -10.98 2.74
CA GLY A 42 -1.16 -10.45 1.46
C GLY A 42 -1.74 -11.54 0.55
N LEU A 43 -1.09 -12.70 0.45
CA LEU A 43 -1.59 -13.84 -0.33
C LEU A 43 -2.92 -14.38 0.21
N ASP A 44 -3.07 -14.47 1.53
CA ASP A 44 -4.29 -14.95 2.17
C ASP A 44 -5.46 -13.97 1.94
N LEU A 45 -5.21 -12.66 2.03
CA LEU A 45 -6.21 -11.64 1.70
C LEU A 45 -6.58 -11.67 0.21
N ALA A 46 -5.61 -11.83 -0.69
CA ALA A 46 -5.84 -11.92 -2.12
C ALA A 46 -6.78 -13.09 -2.45
N ARG A 47 -6.51 -14.26 -1.86
CA ARG A 47 -7.35 -15.46 -2.00
C ARG A 47 -8.74 -15.26 -1.40
N ARG A 48 -8.82 -14.70 -0.20
CA ARG A 48 -10.08 -14.50 0.53
C ARG A 48 -11.03 -13.55 -0.19
N TYR A 49 -10.50 -12.47 -0.77
CA TYR A 49 -11.29 -11.41 -1.37
C TYR A 49 -11.30 -11.42 -2.90
N GLY A 50 -10.52 -12.30 -3.54
CA GLY A 50 -10.46 -12.41 -4.99
C GLY A 50 -9.85 -11.19 -5.68
N ILE A 51 -8.89 -10.52 -5.02
CA ILE A 51 -8.25 -9.29 -5.50
C ILE A 51 -6.77 -9.54 -5.85
N HIS A 52 -6.15 -8.61 -6.58
CA HIS A 52 -4.73 -8.72 -6.92
C HIS A 52 -3.85 -8.71 -5.67
N TYR A 53 -2.75 -9.46 -5.74
CA TYR A 53 -1.82 -9.62 -4.60
C TYR A 53 -1.29 -8.29 -4.07
N TYR A 54 -0.94 -7.33 -4.92
CA TYR A 54 -0.39 -6.06 -4.46
C TYR A 54 -1.42 -5.22 -3.71
N ASP A 55 -2.67 -5.16 -4.17
CA ASP A 55 -3.77 -4.51 -3.44
C ASP A 55 -4.01 -5.19 -2.10
N ALA A 56 -4.00 -6.53 -2.09
CA ALA A 56 -4.15 -7.31 -0.87
C ALA A 56 -3.00 -7.12 0.13
N ALA A 57 -1.77 -7.00 -0.36
CA ALA A 57 -0.60 -6.74 0.48
C ALA A 57 -0.68 -5.34 1.12
N LEU A 58 -1.06 -4.33 0.34
CA LEU A 58 -1.28 -2.98 0.87
C LEU A 58 -2.42 -2.94 1.90
N LEU A 59 -3.50 -3.68 1.67
CA LEU A 59 -4.55 -3.90 2.67
C LEU A 59 -4.01 -4.61 3.92
N ALA A 60 -3.14 -5.60 3.77
CA ALA A 60 -2.49 -6.25 4.91
C ALA A 60 -1.69 -5.24 5.73
N ALA A 61 -0.93 -4.34 5.08
CA ALA A 61 -0.21 -3.27 5.76
C ALA A 61 -1.17 -2.35 6.55
N ALA A 62 -2.30 -1.98 5.95
CA ALA A 62 -3.32 -1.18 6.62
C ALA A 62 -3.90 -1.89 7.85
N VAL A 63 -4.15 -3.21 7.76
CA VAL A 63 -4.56 -4.03 8.91
C VAL A 63 -3.48 -4.02 9.99
N TYR A 64 -2.21 -4.26 9.65
CA TYR A 64 -1.09 -4.27 10.60
C TYR A 64 -0.92 -2.93 11.32
N LEU A 65 -1.11 -1.82 10.61
CA LEU A 65 -1.05 -0.47 11.19
C LEU A 65 -2.30 -0.10 11.99
N GLY A 66 -3.34 -0.94 11.99
CA GLY A 66 -4.63 -0.60 12.58
C GLY A 66 -5.35 0.55 11.88
N ALA A 67 -5.02 0.82 10.61
CA ALA A 67 -5.61 1.91 9.84
C ALA A 67 -7.06 1.54 9.44
N PRO A 68 -8.08 2.26 9.91
CA PRO A 68 -9.49 1.88 9.66
C PRO A 68 -9.94 2.19 8.23
N ILE A 69 -9.21 3.06 7.53
CA ILE A 69 -9.52 3.52 6.17
C ILE A 69 -8.29 3.31 5.29
N PHE A 70 -8.51 2.70 4.12
CA PHE A 70 -7.53 2.55 3.06
C PHE A 70 -8.01 3.30 1.82
N TYR A 71 -7.34 4.40 1.48
CA TYR A 71 -7.70 5.18 0.31
C TYR A 71 -7.17 4.52 -0.96
N THR A 72 -8.06 4.22 -1.91
CA THR A 72 -7.70 3.58 -3.17
C THR A 72 -8.80 3.72 -4.22
N GLU A 73 -8.42 3.87 -5.48
CA GLU A 73 -9.33 3.83 -6.63
C GLU A 73 -9.56 2.40 -7.16
N GLY A 74 -8.66 1.47 -6.86
CA GLY A 74 -8.63 0.13 -7.45
C GLY A 74 -9.55 -0.89 -6.78
N LEU A 75 -10.17 -0.54 -5.65
CA LEU A 75 -11.06 -1.42 -4.90
C LEU A 75 -12.48 -0.85 -4.81
N ASN A 76 -13.45 -1.73 -4.58
CA ASN A 76 -14.84 -1.35 -4.39
C ASN A 76 -14.98 -0.34 -3.23
N HIS A 77 -15.53 0.83 -3.53
CA HIS A 77 -15.73 1.90 -2.55
C HIS A 77 -16.66 1.44 -1.42
N ASN A 78 -16.30 1.79 -0.18
CA ASN A 78 -16.94 1.38 1.07
C ASN A 78 -16.97 -0.12 1.36
N GLN A 79 -16.32 -0.97 0.55
CA GLN A 79 -16.15 -2.38 0.92
C GLN A 79 -15.18 -2.50 2.09
N VAL A 80 -15.49 -3.42 3.00
CA VAL A 80 -14.65 -3.74 4.16
C VAL A 80 -13.86 -5.02 3.88
N TYR A 81 -12.54 -4.91 4.03
CA TYR A 81 -11.56 -5.99 3.91
C TYR A 81 -10.91 -6.21 5.28
N GLY A 82 -11.35 -7.25 5.99
CA GLY A 82 -10.97 -7.48 7.39
C GLY A 82 -11.50 -6.36 8.29
N SER A 83 -10.59 -5.61 8.91
CA SER A 83 -10.89 -4.44 9.76
C SER A 83 -10.79 -3.11 9.01
N VAL A 84 -10.49 -3.13 7.71
CA VAL A 84 -10.15 -1.93 6.92
C VAL A 84 -11.23 -1.65 5.90
N ARG A 85 -11.72 -0.41 5.83
CA ARG A 85 -12.65 0.04 4.79
C ARG A 85 -11.90 0.70 3.64
N ALA A 86 -12.10 0.19 2.43
CA ALA A 86 -11.59 0.85 1.23
C ALA A 86 -12.45 2.06 0.87
N VAL A 87 -11.82 3.21 0.63
CA VAL A 87 -12.50 4.46 0.25
C VAL A 87 -11.85 5.01 -1.01
N ASN A 88 -12.60 5.03 -2.11
CA ASN A 88 -12.21 5.80 -3.29
C ASN A 88 -12.40 7.30 -3.01
N PRO A 89 -11.34 8.13 -3.02
CA PRO A 89 -11.41 9.55 -2.69
C PRO A 89 -11.97 10.43 -3.83
N PHE A 90 -12.25 9.85 -5.01
CA PHE A 90 -12.73 10.55 -6.19
C PHE A 90 -14.21 10.30 -6.50
N LEU A 91 -14.94 9.66 -5.59
CA LEU A 91 -16.39 9.42 -5.67
C LEU A 91 -17.18 10.39 -4.78
#